data_AF-A0A7C4SZV6-F1
#
_entry.id   AF-A0A7C4SZV6-F1
#
_cell.length_a   1.000
_cell.length_b   1.000
_cell.length_c   1.000
_cell.angle_alpha   90.00
_cell.angle_beta   90.00
_cell.angle_gamma   90.00
#
_symmetry.space_group_name_H-M   'P 1'
#
loop_
_entity.id
_entity.type
_entity.pdbx_description
1 polymer ?
#
loop_
_entity_poly.entity_id
_entity_poly.type
_entity_poly.pdbx_seq_one_letter_code
_entity_poly.pdbx_strand_id
1 'polypeptide(L)'
;MQKYRCPSCGSRLEVKRTYDGRALFYCTKCELKHILGTRGKSEDEDYLQMLLAYDTGKIDVRKPLEDLLEEEGFIRKRDEIQRIISEVEKKGYSIPAIVYDALTSKQDYVVAYNLIEEAKPKLGSAPSSLNLPQPLVKTLELMGVERLYSFQEEAITHILNGEDVVIVAPTGSGKTEAFTLPVLAMLSTLSSEFGGLRVEQPKIKALFIYPTKALARDQLQKIRLLADSVGVSVDVF
;
A
#
# COMPACT_ATOMS: atom_id res chain seq x y z
N MET A 1 49.71 -22.31 -6.19
CA MET A 1 49.16 -23.64 -5.86
C MET A 1 47.63 -23.53 -5.89
N GLN A 2 46.92 -24.40 -6.59
CA GLN A 2 45.45 -24.46 -6.50
C GLN A 2 45.06 -25.00 -5.12
N LYS A 3 44.37 -24.20 -4.31
CA LYS A 3 44.05 -24.52 -2.91
C LYS A 3 43.03 -25.68 -2.78
N TYR A 4 42.02 -25.72 -3.65
CA TYR A 4 40.92 -26.70 -3.60
C TYR A 4 40.79 -27.46 -4.93
N ARG A 5 40.67 -28.80 -4.84
CA ARG A 5 40.59 -29.71 -6.00
C ARG A 5 39.30 -30.51 -5.99
N CYS A 6 38.74 -30.70 -7.17
CA CYS A 6 37.51 -31.45 -7.36
C CYS A 6 37.75 -32.94 -7.06
N PRO A 7 36.98 -33.58 -6.16
CA PRO A 7 37.13 -35.01 -5.87
C PRO A 7 36.72 -35.90 -7.06
N SER A 8 35.87 -35.38 -7.96
CA SER A 8 35.40 -36.12 -9.14
C SER A 8 36.40 -36.14 -10.30
N CYS A 9 37.09 -35.02 -10.59
CA CYS A 9 37.95 -34.92 -11.79
C CYS A 9 39.33 -34.29 -11.55
N GLY A 10 39.70 -33.99 -10.30
CA GLY A 10 40.99 -33.42 -9.91
C GLY A 10 41.25 -31.97 -10.33
N SER A 11 40.30 -31.33 -11.02
CA SER A 11 40.41 -29.95 -11.52
C SER A 11 40.12 -28.91 -10.43
N ARG A 12 40.29 -27.62 -10.74
CA ARG A 12 40.04 -26.53 -9.79
C ARG A 12 38.57 -26.50 -9.34
N LEU A 13 38.37 -26.35 -8.04
CA LEU A 13 37.10 -25.90 -7.47
C LEU A 13 37.12 -24.40 -7.21
N GLU A 14 36.02 -23.75 -7.55
CA GLU A 14 35.72 -22.40 -7.13
C GLU A 14 34.73 -22.43 -5.98
N VAL A 15 34.88 -21.48 -5.07
CA VAL A 15 34.04 -21.33 -3.87
C VAL A 15 33.41 -19.96 -3.93
N LYS A 16 32.08 -19.93 -3.84
CA LYS A 16 31.30 -18.70 -3.65
C LYS A 16 30.57 -18.75 -2.32
N ARG A 17 30.23 -17.58 -1.80
CA ARG A 17 29.39 -17.45 -0.59
C ARG A 17 27.97 -17.09 -1.01
N THR A 18 27.01 -17.82 -0.46
CA THR A 18 25.60 -17.47 -0.52
C THR A 18 25.30 -16.28 0.41
N TYR A 19 24.12 -15.68 0.30
CA TYR A 19 23.76 -14.50 1.11
C TYR A 19 23.77 -14.77 2.63
N ASP A 20 23.45 -16.01 3.03
CA ASP A 20 23.47 -16.49 4.42
C ASP A 20 24.86 -17.01 4.85
N GLY A 21 25.87 -16.91 3.98
CA GLY A 21 27.27 -17.21 4.26
C GLY A 21 27.67 -18.67 4.07
N ARG A 22 26.78 -19.54 3.57
CA ARG A 22 27.09 -20.93 3.21
C ARG A 22 28.01 -20.98 1.98
N ALA A 23 28.79 -22.05 1.88
CA ALA A 23 29.72 -22.23 0.77
C ALA A 23 29.06 -22.97 -0.39
N LEU A 24 29.12 -22.37 -1.59
CA LEU A 24 28.78 -23.01 -2.87
C LEU A 24 30.09 -23.40 -3.56
N PHE A 25 30.34 -24.69 -3.67
CA PHE A 25 31.43 -25.26 -4.45
C PHE A 25 30.96 -25.57 -5.86
N TYR A 26 31.77 -25.23 -6.87
CA TYR A 26 31.54 -25.70 -8.23
C TYR A 26 32.87 -26.00 -8.94
N CYS A 27 32.89 -27.07 -9.70
CA CYS A 27 34.06 -27.45 -10.50
C CYS A 27 34.09 -26.65 -11.80
N THR A 28 35.30 -26.24 -12.18
CA THR A 28 35.57 -25.55 -13.45
C THR A 28 35.59 -26.48 -14.67
N LYS A 29 35.55 -27.81 -14.47
CA LYS A 29 35.70 -28.80 -15.55
C LYS A 29 34.56 -29.83 -15.61
N CYS A 30 34.18 -30.42 -14.47
CA CYS A 30 33.05 -31.34 -14.43
C CYS A 30 31.80 -30.66 -13.84
N GLU A 31 30.69 -31.39 -13.80
CA GLU A 31 29.39 -30.86 -13.37
C GLU A 31 29.23 -30.71 -11.85
N LEU A 32 30.23 -31.14 -11.06
CA LEU A 32 30.16 -31.13 -9.60
C LEU A 32 29.86 -29.72 -9.09
N LYS A 33 28.71 -29.58 -8.43
CA LYS A 33 28.26 -28.40 -7.71
C LYS A 33 27.66 -28.85 -6.38
N HIS A 34 27.90 -28.12 -5.31
CA HIS A 34 27.31 -28.45 -4.01
C HIS A 34 27.25 -27.21 -3.11
N ILE A 35 26.15 -27.06 -2.38
CA ILE A 35 25.98 -26.04 -1.35
C ILE A 35 26.01 -26.75 -0.01
N LEU A 36 26.82 -26.27 0.93
CA LEU A 36 26.80 -26.80 2.29
C LEU A 36 25.53 -26.36 3.02
N GLY A 37 24.93 -27.26 3.79
CA GLY A 37 23.75 -26.96 4.61
C GLY A 37 24.02 -25.99 5.77
N THR A 38 25.28 -25.81 6.17
CA THR A 38 25.69 -24.93 7.28
C THR A 38 26.89 -24.08 6.91
N ARG A 39 27.05 -22.93 7.57
CA ARG A 39 28.24 -22.08 7.45
C ARG A 39 29.38 -22.62 8.33
N GLY A 40 30.50 -23.02 7.73
CA GLY A 40 31.73 -23.34 8.45
C GLY A 40 32.48 -22.11 8.97
N LYS A 41 33.48 -22.34 9.82
CA LYS A 41 34.30 -21.27 10.42
C LYS A 41 35.40 -20.78 9.47
N SER A 42 35.79 -21.60 8.50
CA SER A 42 36.77 -21.27 7.47
C SER A 42 36.48 -22.00 6.16
N GLU A 43 37.03 -21.51 5.04
CA GLU A 43 36.92 -22.19 3.74
C GLU A 43 37.56 -23.59 3.73
N ASP A 44 38.58 -23.81 4.58
CA ASP A 44 39.24 -25.12 4.69
C ASP A 44 38.34 -26.14 5.39
N GLU A 45 37.59 -25.71 6.42
CA GLU A 45 36.57 -26.53 7.07
C GLU A 45 35.41 -26.85 6.11
N ASP A 46 34.92 -25.84 5.39
CA ASP A 46 33.87 -26.02 4.37
C ASP A 46 34.30 -27.02 3.29
N TYR A 47 35.56 -26.94 2.84
CA TYR A 47 36.10 -27.87 1.85
C TYR A 47 36.13 -29.31 2.36
N LEU A 48 36.57 -29.53 3.61
CA LEU A 48 36.55 -30.86 4.23
C LEU A 48 35.13 -31.42 4.36
N GLN A 49 34.15 -30.58 4.73
CA GLN A 49 32.75 -30.98 4.79
C GLN A 49 32.21 -31.39 3.42
N MET A 50 32.57 -30.66 2.35
CA MET A 50 32.18 -31.01 0.99
C MET A 50 32.79 -32.35 0.55
N LEU A 51 34.06 -32.60 0.86
CA LEU A 51 34.70 -33.90 0.58
C LEU A 51 33.99 -35.05 1.31
N LEU A 52 33.65 -34.87 2.59
CA LEU A 52 32.89 -35.86 3.35
C LEU A 52 31.50 -36.11 2.73
N ALA A 53 30.82 -35.06 2.26
CA ALA A 53 29.54 -35.21 1.56
C ALA A 53 29.69 -35.98 0.24
N TYR A 54 30.80 -35.78 -0.49
CA TYR A 54 31.12 -36.53 -1.71
C TYR A 54 31.34 -38.02 -1.41
N ASP A 55 32.21 -38.32 -0.45
CA ASP A 55 32.60 -39.70 -0.11
C ASP A 55 31.43 -40.50 0.48
N THR A 56 30.51 -39.83 1.17
CA THR A 56 29.28 -40.44 1.70
C THR A 56 28.15 -40.56 0.66
N GLY A 57 28.39 -40.15 -0.60
CA GLY A 57 27.41 -40.25 -1.68
C GLY A 57 26.26 -39.24 -1.58
N LYS A 58 26.40 -38.18 -0.79
CA LYS A 58 25.39 -37.13 -0.63
C LYS A 58 25.42 -36.07 -1.74
N ILE A 59 26.48 -36.06 -2.56
CA ILE A 59 26.61 -35.15 -3.70
C ILE A 59 26.21 -35.88 -4.98
N ASP A 60 25.11 -35.43 -5.59
CA ASP A 60 24.79 -35.76 -6.96
C ASP A 60 25.54 -34.82 -7.90
N VAL A 61 26.59 -35.35 -8.54
CA VAL A 61 27.50 -34.60 -9.42
C VAL A 61 26.80 -34.02 -10.65
N ARG A 62 25.69 -34.62 -11.09
CA ARG A 62 24.97 -34.19 -12.30
C ARG A 62 23.79 -33.28 -11.98
N LYS A 63 23.53 -32.99 -10.70
CA LYS A 63 22.40 -32.17 -10.30
C LYS A 63 22.54 -30.73 -10.83
N PRO A 64 21.52 -30.21 -11.52
CA PRO A 64 21.46 -28.80 -11.91
C PRO A 64 21.61 -27.86 -10.71
N LEU A 65 22.17 -26.67 -10.93
CA LEU A 65 22.33 -25.69 -9.86
C LEU A 65 20.97 -25.20 -9.36
N GLU A 66 19.99 -25.06 -10.26
CA GLU A 66 18.62 -24.67 -9.92
C GLU A 66 17.99 -25.63 -8.90
N ASP A 67 18.12 -26.94 -9.11
CA ASP A 67 17.53 -27.94 -8.21
C ASP A 67 18.19 -27.90 -6.82
N LEU A 68 19.52 -27.68 -6.77
CA LEU A 68 20.24 -27.45 -5.50
C LEU A 68 19.74 -26.19 -4.78
N LEU A 69 19.49 -25.11 -5.51
CA LEU A 69 18.98 -23.87 -4.94
C LEU A 69 17.53 -24.02 -4.46
N GLU A 70 16.70 -24.82 -5.13
CA GLU A 70 15.32 -25.15 -4.70
C GLU A 70 15.31 -26.01 -3.43
N GLU A 71 16.18 -27.02 -3.34
CA GLU A 71 16.29 -27.90 -2.17
C GLU A 71 16.77 -27.13 -0.93
N GLU A 72 17.74 -26.24 -1.10
CA GLU A 72 18.33 -25.44 -0.03
C GLU A 72 17.52 -24.18 0.31
N GLY A 73 16.38 -23.96 -0.37
CA GLY A 73 15.42 -22.88 -0.10
C GLY A 73 15.85 -21.49 -0.60
N PHE A 74 16.87 -21.41 -1.46
CA PHE A 74 17.31 -20.15 -2.06
C PHE A 74 16.36 -19.64 -3.16
N ILE A 75 15.70 -20.55 -3.87
CA ILE A 75 14.68 -20.21 -4.86
C ILE A 75 13.38 -20.97 -4.56
N ARG A 76 12.26 -20.33 -4.87
CA ARG A 76 10.93 -20.92 -4.64
C ARG A 76 10.66 -22.04 -5.64
N LYS A 77 10.10 -23.15 -5.17
CA LYS A 77 9.70 -24.28 -6.03
C LYS A 77 8.60 -23.86 -7.00
N ARG A 78 8.69 -24.32 -8.24
CA ARG A 78 7.66 -24.06 -9.26
C ARG A 78 6.25 -24.47 -8.81
N ASP A 79 6.14 -25.60 -8.13
CA ASP A 79 4.85 -26.12 -7.62
C ASP A 79 4.23 -25.24 -6.53
N GLU A 80 5.05 -24.50 -5.78
CA GLU A 80 4.56 -23.52 -4.81
C GLU A 80 4.01 -22.29 -5.51
N ILE A 81 4.73 -21.79 -6.52
CA ILE A 81 4.28 -20.65 -7.34
C ILE A 81 2.93 -20.99 -8.01
N GLN A 82 2.81 -22.17 -8.62
CA GLN A 82 1.57 -22.62 -9.26
C GLN A 82 0.40 -22.73 -8.26
N ARG A 83 0.67 -23.16 -7.03
CA ARG A 83 -0.36 -23.19 -5.97
C ARG A 83 -0.87 -21.79 -5.64
N ILE A 84 0.04 -20.82 -5.43
CA ILE A 84 -0.33 -19.41 -5.18
C ILE A 84 -1.20 -18.88 -6.32
N ILE A 85 -0.81 -19.13 -7.57
CA ILE A 85 -1.57 -18.71 -8.75
C ILE A 85 -2.97 -19.33 -8.73
N SER A 86 -3.06 -20.64 -8.55
CA SER A 86 -4.33 -21.35 -8.55
C SER A 86 -5.30 -20.89 -7.45
N GLU A 87 -4.79 -20.47 -6.28
CA GLU A 87 -5.63 -20.00 -5.17
C GLU A 87 -6.26 -18.63 -5.46
N VAL A 88 -5.53 -17.76 -6.16
CA VAL A 88 -6.04 -16.45 -6.60
C VAL A 88 -7.07 -16.65 -7.71
N GLU A 89 -6.77 -17.52 -8.69
CA GLU A 89 -7.69 -17.84 -9.79
C GLU A 89 -8.99 -18.50 -9.31
N LYS A 90 -8.93 -19.37 -8.30
CA LYS A 90 -10.12 -19.96 -7.66
C LYS A 90 -11.05 -18.93 -7.04
N LYS A 91 -10.54 -17.77 -6.62
CA LYS A 91 -11.34 -16.65 -6.11
C LYS A 91 -11.92 -15.77 -7.23
N GLY A 92 -11.69 -16.13 -8.50
CA GLY A 92 -12.18 -15.39 -9.67
C GLY A 92 -11.27 -14.24 -10.10
N TYR A 93 -10.04 -14.19 -9.61
CA TYR A 93 -9.09 -13.11 -9.88
C TYR A 93 -7.92 -13.56 -10.75
N SER A 94 -7.45 -12.69 -11.63
CA SER A 94 -6.18 -12.89 -12.34
C SER A 94 -5.04 -12.20 -11.60
N ILE A 95 -3.88 -12.85 -11.55
CA ILE A 95 -2.68 -12.24 -10.98
C ILE A 95 -2.18 -11.13 -11.91
N PRO A 96 -1.94 -9.89 -11.42
CA PRO A 96 -1.36 -8.83 -12.23
C PRO A 96 0.03 -9.23 -12.75
N ALA A 97 0.37 -8.79 -13.96
CA ALA A 97 1.66 -9.12 -14.59
C ALA A 97 2.86 -8.85 -13.68
N ILE A 98 2.87 -7.72 -12.97
CA ILE A 98 3.95 -7.36 -12.02
C ILE A 98 4.13 -8.40 -10.90
N VAL A 99 3.03 -8.97 -10.40
CA VAL A 99 3.08 -9.99 -9.34
C VAL A 99 3.52 -11.32 -9.93
N TYR A 100 3.07 -11.65 -11.14
CA TYR A 100 3.51 -12.84 -11.86
C TYR A 100 5.03 -12.79 -12.15
N ASP A 101 5.52 -11.65 -12.62
CA ASP A 101 6.94 -11.41 -12.88
C ASP A 101 7.74 -11.54 -11.59
N ALA A 102 7.29 -10.95 -10.48
CA ALA A 102 7.95 -11.10 -9.18
C ALA A 102 7.95 -12.56 -8.67
N LEU A 103 6.87 -13.32 -8.91
CA LEU A 103 6.81 -14.74 -8.54
C LEU A 103 7.76 -15.60 -9.38
N THR A 104 8.08 -15.19 -10.60
CA THR A 104 8.87 -15.97 -11.56
C THR A 104 10.30 -15.46 -11.77
N SER A 105 10.63 -14.24 -11.32
CA SER A 105 11.93 -13.59 -11.52
C SER A 105 13.10 -14.35 -10.89
N LYS A 106 12.82 -15.18 -9.88
CA LYS A 106 13.80 -15.81 -8.97
C LYS A 106 14.70 -14.82 -8.22
N GLN A 107 14.45 -13.52 -8.36
CA GLN A 107 15.16 -12.43 -7.69
C GLN A 107 14.35 -11.93 -6.49
N ASP A 108 13.03 -12.02 -6.57
CA ASP A 108 12.10 -11.54 -5.55
C ASP A 108 11.41 -12.71 -4.85
N TYR A 109 11.08 -12.50 -3.56
CA TYR A 109 10.37 -13.48 -2.76
C TYR A 109 9.07 -12.89 -2.21
N VAL A 110 7.94 -13.17 -2.89
CA VAL A 110 6.62 -12.68 -2.46
C VAL A 110 6.15 -13.46 -1.23
N VAL A 111 6.32 -12.90 -0.04
CA VAL A 111 5.96 -13.55 1.24
C VAL A 111 4.46 -13.50 1.55
N ALA A 112 3.76 -12.49 1.05
CA ALA A 112 2.33 -12.31 1.25
C ALA A 112 1.74 -11.55 0.06
N TYR A 113 0.55 -11.95 -0.36
CA TYR A 113 -0.24 -11.25 -1.37
C TYR A 113 -1.66 -11.07 -0.86
N ASN A 114 -2.06 -9.81 -0.66
CA ASN A 114 -3.41 -9.44 -0.24
C ASN A 114 -4.05 -8.59 -1.32
N LEU A 115 -5.14 -9.08 -1.89
CA LEU A 115 -5.98 -8.31 -2.80
C LEU A 115 -7.04 -7.58 -1.98
N ILE A 116 -7.04 -6.25 -2.04
CA ILE A 116 -8.07 -5.41 -1.43
C ILE A 116 -9.00 -4.96 -2.54
N GLU A 117 -10.26 -5.37 -2.47
CA GLU A 117 -11.28 -4.97 -3.44
C GLU A 117 -11.65 -3.50 -3.24
N GLU A 118 -11.71 -2.75 -4.32
CA GLU A 118 -12.22 -1.39 -4.28
C GLU A 118 -13.76 -1.45 -4.12
N ALA A 119 -14.23 -1.14 -2.92
CA ALA A 119 -15.66 -1.07 -2.66
C ALA A 119 -16.26 0.14 -3.38
N LYS A 120 -17.29 -0.10 -4.19
CA LYS A 120 -18.06 1.00 -4.80
C LYS A 120 -18.64 1.89 -3.69
N PRO A 121 -18.53 3.22 -3.82
CA PRO A 121 -19.06 4.10 -2.79
C PRO A 121 -20.58 3.97 -2.71
N LYS A 122 -21.11 3.91 -1.49
CA LYS A 122 -22.55 3.99 -1.26
C LYS A 122 -23.00 5.42 -1.50
N LEU A 123 -23.94 5.61 -2.43
CA LEU A 123 -24.51 6.91 -2.74
C LEU A 123 -25.67 7.21 -1.79
N GLY A 124 -25.74 8.46 -1.35
CA GLY A 124 -26.86 9.06 -0.65
C GLY A 124 -27.75 9.88 -1.58
N SER A 125 -28.51 10.80 -1.00
CA SER A 125 -29.40 11.71 -1.71
C SER A 125 -28.66 12.83 -2.45
N ALA A 126 -29.41 13.58 -3.26
CA ALA A 126 -28.90 14.79 -3.91
C ALA A 126 -28.70 15.90 -2.86
N PRO A 127 -27.70 16.79 -3.01
CA PRO A 127 -27.50 17.90 -2.06
C PRO A 127 -28.75 18.78 -1.86
N SER A 128 -29.57 18.94 -2.91
CA SER A 128 -30.83 19.67 -2.88
C SER A 128 -31.90 19.06 -1.98
N SER A 129 -31.77 17.79 -1.61
CA SER A 129 -32.68 17.07 -0.72
C SER A 129 -32.40 17.34 0.75
N LEU A 130 -31.25 17.93 1.08
CA LEU A 130 -30.86 18.31 2.44
C LEU A 130 -31.21 19.79 2.71
N ASN A 131 -31.27 20.16 4.00
CA ASN A 131 -31.51 21.53 4.43
C ASN A 131 -30.25 22.42 4.27
N LEU A 132 -29.77 22.55 3.03
CA LEU A 132 -28.62 23.35 2.66
C LEU A 132 -29.05 24.62 1.90
N PRO A 133 -28.35 25.76 2.11
CA PRO A 133 -28.58 26.97 1.32
C PRO A 133 -28.43 26.73 -0.19
N GLN A 134 -29.35 27.29 -0.98
CA GLN A 134 -29.35 27.18 -2.43
C GLN A 134 -28.02 27.57 -3.11
N PRO A 135 -27.27 28.60 -2.66
CA PRO A 135 -25.95 28.90 -3.23
C PRO A 135 -24.92 27.77 -3.05
N LEU A 136 -24.96 27.05 -1.92
CA LEU A 136 -24.08 25.89 -1.68
C LEU A 136 -24.44 24.73 -2.60
N VAL A 137 -25.75 24.45 -2.75
CA VAL A 137 -26.24 23.39 -3.64
C VAL A 137 -25.78 23.65 -5.07
N LYS A 138 -25.93 24.87 -5.59
CA LYS A 138 -25.47 25.25 -6.93
C LYS A 138 -23.96 25.11 -7.09
N THR A 139 -23.19 25.48 -6.07
CA THR A 139 -21.72 25.33 -6.08
C THR A 139 -21.33 23.85 -6.18
N LEU A 140 -22.00 22.97 -5.44
CA LEU A 140 -21.80 21.52 -5.51
C LEU A 140 -22.15 20.96 -6.89
N GLU A 141 -23.26 21.39 -7.50
CA GLU A 141 -23.63 21.00 -8.86
C GLU A 141 -22.58 21.44 -9.89
N LEU A 142 -22.05 22.67 -9.79
CA LEU A 142 -20.97 23.16 -10.64
C LEU A 142 -19.66 22.39 -10.46
N MET A 143 -19.44 21.83 -9.27
CA MET A 143 -18.32 20.93 -8.98
C MET A 143 -18.57 19.49 -9.48
N GLY A 144 -19.73 19.20 -10.09
CA GLY A 144 -20.09 17.88 -10.58
C GLY A 144 -20.62 16.93 -9.50
N VAL A 145 -21.04 17.44 -8.33
CA VAL A 145 -21.59 16.64 -7.23
C VAL A 145 -23.10 16.49 -7.40
N GLU A 146 -23.53 15.48 -8.15
CA GLU A 146 -24.95 15.15 -8.35
C GLU A 146 -25.58 14.46 -7.14
N ARG A 147 -24.80 13.60 -6.46
CA ARG A 147 -25.20 12.86 -5.26
C ARG A 147 -24.09 12.87 -4.24
N LEU A 148 -24.49 12.97 -2.98
CA LEU A 148 -23.59 12.80 -1.85
C LEU A 148 -23.25 11.32 -1.68
N TYR A 149 -22.15 11.03 -1.00
CA TYR A 149 -21.96 9.70 -0.43
C TYR A 149 -22.84 9.51 0.80
N SER A 150 -23.26 8.28 1.08
CA SER A 150 -24.17 7.98 2.20
C SER A 150 -23.62 8.48 3.54
N PHE A 151 -22.31 8.36 3.76
CA PHE A 151 -21.66 8.86 4.97
C PHE A 151 -21.62 10.39 5.05
N GLN A 152 -21.60 11.09 3.90
CA GLN A 152 -21.67 12.55 3.86
C GLN A 152 -23.08 13.00 4.24
N GLU A 153 -24.11 12.40 3.64
CA GLU A 153 -25.52 12.68 3.97
C GLU A 153 -25.81 12.46 5.46
N GLU A 154 -25.36 11.32 6.01
CA GLU A 154 -25.49 10.99 7.43
C GLU A 154 -24.80 12.07 8.30
N ALA A 155 -23.53 12.36 8.03
CA ALA A 155 -22.78 13.37 8.77
C ALA A 155 -23.41 14.77 8.69
N ILE A 156 -23.82 15.21 7.49
CA ILE A 156 -24.45 16.51 7.28
C ILE A 156 -25.75 16.59 8.11
N THR A 157 -26.58 15.56 8.07
CA THR A 157 -27.85 15.51 8.79
C THR A 157 -27.63 15.62 10.31
N HIS A 158 -26.73 14.82 10.86
CA HIS A 158 -26.43 14.84 12.30
C HIS A 158 -25.82 16.17 12.75
N ILE A 159 -24.89 16.75 11.98
CA ILE A 159 -24.29 18.05 12.32
C ILE A 159 -25.33 19.17 12.25
N LEU A 160 -26.23 19.18 11.26
CA LEU A 160 -27.32 20.15 11.18
C LEU A 160 -28.32 20.05 12.34
N ASN A 161 -28.44 18.87 12.96
CA ASN A 161 -29.24 18.67 14.17
C ASN A 161 -28.52 19.11 15.45
N GLY A 162 -27.28 19.62 15.36
CA GLY A 162 -26.49 20.06 16.51
C GLY A 162 -25.82 18.92 17.27
N GLU A 163 -25.63 17.76 16.64
CA GLU A 163 -25.00 16.59 17.24
C GLU A 163 -23.48 16.58 17.02
N ASP A 164 -22.74 16.00 17.97
CA ASP A 164 -21.30 15.76 17.84
C ASP A 164 -21.04 14.51 16.99
N VAL A 165 -20.30 14.65 15.89
CA VAL A 165 -20.11 13.58 14.88
C VAL A 165 -18.64 13.23 14.69
N VAL A 166 -18.34 11.92 14.67
CA VAL A 166 -17.03 11.38 14.27
C VAL A 166 -17.17 10.68 12.92
N ILE A 167 -16.48 11.20 11.90
CA ILE A 167 -16.55 10.69 10.53
C ILE A 167 -15.38 9.73 10.26
N VAL A 168 -15.68 8.46 9.99
CA VAL A 168 -14.68 7.45 9.58
C VAL A 168 -14.87 7.13 8.10
N ALA A 169 -13.99 7.67 7.25
CA ALA A 169 -13.99 7.40 5.82
C ALA A 169 -12.57 7.43 5.22
N PRO A 170 -12.31 6.77 4.09
CA PRO A 170 -11.00 6.78 3.42
C PRO A 170 -10.50 8.17 3.04
N THR A 171 -9.20 8.35 2.85
CA THR A 171 -8.64 9.60 2.31
C THR A 171 -9.15 9.84 0.90
N GLY A 172 -9.39 11.10 0.53
CA GLY A 172 -9.92 11.45 -0.80
C GLY A 172 -11.41 11.18 -1.00
N SER A 173 -12.13 10.65 0.00
CA SER A 173 -13.55 10.31 -0.14
C SER A 173 -14.53 11.47 0.05
N GLY A 174 -14.06 12.71 0.27
CA GLY A 174 -14.94 13.88 0.48
C GLY A 174 -15.34 14.14 1.94
N LYS A 175 -14.51 13.75 2.92
CA LYS A 175 -14.73 14.09 4.34
C LYS A 175 -14.79 15.59 4.61
N THR A 176 -14.02 16.38 3.85
CA THR A 176 -13.99 17.85 4.00
C THR A 176 -15.37 18.44 3.77
N GLU A 177 -16.06 18.04 2.70
CA GLU A 177 -17.42 18.47 2.40
C GLU A 177 -18.40 18.03 3.50
N ALA A 178 -18.24 16.81 4.03
CA ALA A 178 -19.13 16.25 5.04
C ALA A 178 -19.24 17.13 6.30
N PHE A 179 -18.12 17.71 6.77
CA PHE A 179 -18.14 18.65 7.90
C PHE A 179 -18.23 20.12 7.48
N THR A 180 -17.78 20.50 6.28
CA THR A 180 -17.76 21.91 5.85
C THR A 180 -19.15 22.40 5.44
N LEU A 181 -19.91 21.60 4.69
CA LEU A 181 -21.25 21.98 4.23
C LEU A 181 -22.23 22.34 5.36
N PRO A 182 -22.38 21.52 6.42
CA PRO A 182 -23.33 21.85 7.49
C PRO A 182 -22.86 23.05 8.31
N VAL A 183 -21.56 23.22 8.51
CA VAL A 183 -20.99 24.42 9.17
C VAL A 183 -21.32 25.68 8.37
N LEU A 184 -21.06 25.68 7.06
CA LEU A 184 -21.39 26.83 6.21
C LEU A 184 -22.89 27.11 6.13
N ALA A 185 -23.73 26.05 6.13
CA ALA A 185 -25.17 26.19 6.19
C ALA A 185 -25.63 26.90 7.48
N MET A 186 -25.12 26.47 8.64
CA MET A 186 -25.39 27.12 9.93
C MET A 186 -24.86 28.57 9.99
N LEU A 187 -23.71 28.87 9.38
CA LEU A 187 -23.18 30.23 9.35
C LEU A 187 -24.00 31.16 8.42
N SER A 188 -24.52 30.61 7.33
CA SER A 188 -25.35 31.36 6.38
C SER A 188 -26.66 31.81 7.03
N THR A 189 -27.33 30.97 7.82
CA THR A 189 -28.56 31.35 8.55
C THR A 189 -28.28 32.47 9.56
N LEU A 190 -27.20 32.35 10.34
CA LEU A 190 -26.77 33.39 11.28
C LEU A 190 -26.49 34.73 10.60
N SER A 191 -26.01 34.75 9.37
CA SER A 191 -25.77 36.02 8.65
C SER A 191 -27.06 36.70 8.17
N SER A 192 -28.11 35.92 7.92
CA SER A 192 -29.40 36.41 7.41
C SER A 192 -30.33 36.96 8.50
N GLU A 193 -30.21 36.47 9.74
CA GLU A 193 -31.08 36.87 10.86
C GLU A 193 -30.74 38.26 11.44
N PHE A 194 -29.50 38.74 11.25
CA PHE A 194 -29.06 40.06 11.69
C PHE A 194 -29.13 41.08 10.55
N GLY A 195 -30.35 41.40 10.09
CA GLY A 195 -30.59 42.32 8.98
C GLY A 195 -29.84 43.65 9.11
N GLY A 196 -28.94 43.93 8.16
CA GLY A 196 -28.50 45.24 7.63
C GLY A 196 -28.01 46.36 8.56
N LEU A 197 -28.18 46.29 9.88
CA LEU A 197 -28.04 47.42 10.80
C LEU A 197 -26.93 47.24 11.85
N ARG A 198 -26.23 46.10 11.86
CA ARG A 198 -25.05 45.91 12.70
C ARG A 198 -23.83 45.61 11.84
N VAL A 199 -22.96 46.61 11.71
CA VAL A 199 -21.55 46.38 11.36
C VAL A 199 -20.89 45.73 12.59
N GLU A 200 -21.18 44.45 12.84
CA GLU A 200 -20.40 43.71 13.83
C GLU A 200 -18.99 43.52 13.28
N GLN A 201 -17.98 43.69 14.15
CA GLN A 201 -16.62 43.30 13.81
C GLN A 201 -16.59 41.81 13.39
N PRO A 202 -15.72 41.43 12.44
CA PRO A 202 -15.59 40.03 12.04
C PRO A 202 -15.22 39.17 13.26
N LYS A 203 -16.17 38.35 13.72
CA LYS A 203 -15.98 37.39 14.81
C LYS A 203 -15.73 36.01 14.21
N ILE A 204 -14.79 35.27 14.77
CA ILE A 204 -14.58 33.86 14.42
C ILE A 204 -15.81 33.07 14.90
N LYS A 205 -16.48 32.37 13.97
CA LYS A 205 -17.69 31.58 14.26
C LYS A 205 -17.48 30.07 14.20
N ALA A 206 -16.43 29.62 13.50
CA ALA A 206 -16.05 28.23 13.37
C ALA A 206 -14.52 28.12 13.30
N LEU A 207 -13.98 27.00 13.77
CA LEU A 207 -12.55 26.70 13.72
C LEU A 207 -12.34 25.32 13.09
N PHE A 208 -11.54 25.26 12.03
CA PHE A 208 -11.08 24.00 11.45
C PHE A 208 -9.63 23.74 11.86
N ILE A 209 -9.40 22.63 12.55
CA ILE A 209 -8.08 22.28 13.07
C ILE A 209 -7.51 21.15 12.21
N TYR A 210 -6.30 21.37 11.70
CA TYR A 210 -5.56 20.39 10.92
C TYR A 210 -4.22 20.08 11.59
N PRO A 211 -3.69 18.84 11.45
CA PRO A 211 -2.43 18.45 12.08
C PRO A 211 -1.19 19.15 11.51
N THR A 212 -1.27 19.68 10.28
CA THR A 212 -0.16 20.37 9.63
C THR A 212 -0.60 21.63 8.91
N LYS A 213 0.28 22.64 8.86
CA LYS A 213 0.06 23.88 8.10
C LYS A 213 -0.11 23.62 6.60
N ALA A 214 0.61 22.64 6.06
CA ALA A 214 0.50 22.27 4.65
C ALA A 214 -0.89 21.75 4.32
N LEU A 215 -1.45 20.86 5.16
CA LEU A 215 -2.80 20.35 4.97
C LEU A 215 -3.86 21.45 5.14
N ALA A 216 -3.72 22.34 6.12
CA ALA A 216 -4.63 23.48 6.28
C ALA A 216 -4.68 24.36 5.02
N ARG A 217 -3.51 24.66 4.43
CA ARG A 217 -3.40 25.46 3.21
C ARG A 217 -3.96 24.76 1.97
N ASP A 218 -3.78 23.45 1.88
CA ASP A 218 -4.33 22.62 0.81
C ASP A 218 -5.88 22.64 0.84
N GLN A 219 -6.46 22.47 2.03
CA GLN A 219 -7.93 22.46 2.18
C GLN A 219 -8.56 23.85 2.03
N LEU A 220 -7.80 24.93 2.26
CA LEU A 220 -8.30 26.30 2.23
C LEU A 220 -8.97 26.69 0.91
N GLN A 221 -8.39 26.32 -0.24
CA GLN A 221 -8.96 26.69 -1.54
C GLN A 221 -10.36 26.07 -1.74
N LYS A 222 -10.49 24.80 -1.38
CA LYS A 222 -11.75 24.05 -1.47
C LYS A 222 -12.81 24.63 -0.55
N ILE A 223 -12.43 24.96 0.68
CA ILE A 223 -13.33 25.52 1.68
C ILE A 223 -13.75 26.94 1.28
N ARG A 224 -12.82 27.77 0.79
CA ARG A 224 -13.13 29.13 0.29
C ARG A 224 -14.14 29.12 -0.84
N LEU A 225 -13.98 28.22 -1.82
CA LEU A 225 -14.95 28.09 -2.92
C LEU A 225 -16.38 27.88 -2.42
N LEU A 226 -16.57 27.00 -1.42
CA LEU A 226 -17.88 26.77 -0.82
C LEU A 226 -18.34 27.96 0.02
N ALA A 227 -17.44 28.52 0.84
CA ALA A 227 -17.74 29.61 1.77
C ALA A 227 -18.13 30.92 1.04
N ASP A 228 -17.45 31.24 -0.06
CA ASP A 228 -17.71 32.42 -0.88
C ASP A 228 -19.14 32.40 -1.43
N SER A 229 -19.67 31.21 -1.75
CA SER A 229 -21.05 31.07 -2.27
C SER A 229 -22.13 31.51 -1.27
N VAL A 230 -21.81 31.50 0.03
CA VAL A 230 -22.71 31.92 1.12
C VAL A 230 -22.23 33.17 1.84
N GLY A 231 -21.24 33.87 1.27
CA GLY A 231 -20.73 35.13 1.84
C GLY A 231 -19.96 34.96 3.15
N VAL A 232 -19.38 33.79 3.41
CA VAL A 232 -18.58 33.51 4.60
C VAL A 232 -17.09 33.65 4.26
N SER A 233 -16.36 34.44 5.04
CA SER A 233 -14.91 34.57 4.90
C SER A 233 -14.16 33.45 5.64
N VAL A 234 -13.09 32.93 5.01
CA VAL A 234 -12.25 31.87 5.56
C VAL A 234 -10.78 32.20 5.42
N ASP A 235 -10.02 32.07 6.51
CA ASP A 235 -8.59 32.32 6.54
C ASP A 235 -7.82 31.26 7.34
N VAL A 236 -6.50 31.19 7.11
CA VAL A 236 -5.57 30.29 7.81
C VAL A 236 -4.48 31.12 8.47
N PHE A 237 -4.32 30.93 9.79
CA PHE A 237 -3.33 31.61 10.62
C PHE A 237 -2.02 30.80 10.73
#